data_AF-V6I109-F1
#
_entry.id   AF-V6I109-F1
#
_cell.length_a   1.000
_cell.length_b   1.000
_cell.length_c   1.000
_cell.angle_alpha   90.00
_cell.angle_beta   90.00
_cell.angle_gamma   90.00
#
_symmetry.space_group_name_H-M   'P 1'
#
loop_
_entity.id
_entity.type
_entity.pdbx_description
1 polymer ?
#
loop_
_entity_poly.entity_id
_entity_poly.type
_entity_poly.pdbx_seq_one_letter_code
_entity_poly.pdbx_strand_id
1 'polypeptide(L)'
;MRSPKVLTATEIKRKTGVSYNTALLLKRRIQLFASEQKESFRDLIYEKLESSFQEFRLPDSNGKGAVSEKNRIQSRRAEKVLKKAFKGKSQVNADTLVLFSASQRANKGRRRHKHGGCTASIYMSAKLGGKQIGTLVHTIATSEGALILDSVPDQKMNTLGPLFLQNIPKIAPVFTDSAYPWLSSVYRNHRMVNHSAKSKDSRYRWARNRWNKDGVHIQYAEGNHRVIKQAFSEYGYIRPEYSQLYLNEYCFFKNFKAFGMEKLVDQNSVRNEGSKKGSAVVEVAKTRQMKNSIYESLLFAGKANFQSNVRKVNKK
;
A
#
# COMPACT_ATOMS: atom_id res chain seq x y z
N MET A 1 17.49 13.19 -11.71
CA MET A 1 16.18 13.85 -11.45
C MET A 1 15.97 13.93 -9.93
N ARG A 2 15.79 15.12 -9.35
CA ARG A 2 15.57 15.29 -7.89
C ARG A 2 14.14 14.84 -7.55
N SER A 3 13.98 14.08 -6.47
CA SER A 3 12.66 13.72 -5.93
C SER A 3 11.90 14.98 -5.49
N PRO A 4 10.55 14.97 -5.50
CA PRO A 4 9.78 16.13 -5.08
C PRO A 4 10.17 16.49 -3.64
N LYS A 5 10.48 17.78 -3.45
CA LYS A 5 10.71 18.33 -2.12
C LYS A 5 9.39 18.38 -1.38
N VAL A 6 9.40 18.08 -0.09
CA VAL A 6 8.20 18.17 0.74
C VAL A 6 7.79 19.61 0.92
N LEU A 7 6.48 19.87 0.98
CA LEU A 7 5.95 21.22 1.06
C LEU A 7 5.62 21.56 2.52
N THR A 8 6.53 22.22 3.23
CA THR A 8 6.27 22.63 4.63
C THR A 8 5.47 23.94 4.71
N ALA A 9 4.81 24.20 5.84
CA ALA A 9 4.10 25.47 6.05
C ALA A 9 5.04 26.69 5.94
N THR A 10 6.29 26.56 6.40
CA THR A 10 7.33 27.59 6.24
C THR A 10 7.67 27.83 4.78
N GLU A 11 7.75 26.77 3.96
CA GLU A 11 7.97 26.92 2.53
C GLU A 11 6.78 27.55 1.80
N ILE A 12 5.55 27.20 2.17
CA ILE A 12 4.33 27.83 1.63
C ILE A 12 4.35 29.32 1.97
N LYS A 13 4.58 29.69 3.23
CA LYS A 13 4.73 31.10 3.65
C LYS A 13 5.76 31.83 2.81
N ARG A 14 6.97 31.27 2.67
CA ARG A 14 8.05 31.89 1.90
C ARG A 14 7.69 32.09 0.43
N LYS A 15 6.98 31.14 -0.19
CA LYS A 15 6.61 31.20 -1.61
C LYS A 15 5.40 32.09 -1.91
N THR A 16 4.47 32.21 -0.97
CA THR A 16 3.19 32.89 -1.19
C THR A 16 3.09 34.25 -0.50
N GLY A 17 3.97 34.56 0.46
CA GLY A 17 3.94 35.80 1.22
C GLY A 17 2.86 35.86 2.32
N VAL A 18 2.05 34.82 2.50
CA VAL A 18 0.95 34.80 3.49
C VAL A 18 1.47 34.58 4.92
N SER A 19 0.62 34.86 5.92
CA SER A 19 0.94 34.58 7.33
C SER A 19 1.16 33.09 7.59
N TYR A 20 1.93 32.75 8.62
CA TYR A 20 2.24 31.34 8.94
C TYR A 20 0.97 30.51 9.22
N ASN A 21 0.00 31.08 9.94
CA ASN A 21 -1.27 30.40 10.23
C ASN A 21 -2.05 30.08 8.95
N THR A 22 -2.08 31.02 8.01
CA THR A 22 -2.69 30.81 6.70
C THR A 22 -1.95 29.70 5.95
N ALA A 23 -0.63 29.77 5.88
CA ALA A 23 0.20 28.75 5.23
C ALA A 23 0.01 27.34 5.85
N LEU A 24 -0.17 27.25 7.17
CA LEU A 24 -0.45 26.01 7.88
C LEU A 24 -1.85 25.46 7.54
N LEU A 25 -2.86 26.31 7.41
CA LEU A 25 -4.19 25.89 6.97
C LEU A 25 -4.16 25.39 5.52
N LEU A 26 -3.46 26.08 4.62
CA LEU A 26 -3.23 25.61 3.25
C LEU A 26 -2.53 24.25 3.23
N LYS A 27 -1.46 24.09 4.02
CA LYS A 27 -0.72 22.83 4.16
C LYS A 27 -1.64 21.64 4.50
N ARG A 28 -2.55 21.83 5.45
CA ARG A 28 -3.51 20.81 5.89
C ARG A 28 -4.53 20.49 4.82
N ARG A 29 -5.05 21.50 4.12
CA ARG A 29 -5.97 21.30 2.98
C ARG A 29 -5.30 20.52 1.84
N ILE A 30 -4.04 20.81 1.54
CA ILE A 30 -3.26 20.04 0.56
C ILE A 30 -3.11 18.57 0.98
N GLN A 31 -2.92 18.29 2.28
CA GLN A 31 -2.84 16.92 2.78
C GLN A 31 -4.17 16.17 2.67
N LEU A 32 -5.28 16.84 2.96
CA LEU A 32 -6.61 16.27 2.81
C LEU A 32 -6.90 15.98 1.33
N PHE A 33 -6.67 16.97 0.46
CA PHE A 33 -6.80 16.80 -0.99
C PHE A 33 -5.95 15.62 -1.49
N ALA A 34 -4.66 15.58 -1.15
CA ALA A 34 -3.78 14.46 -1.54
C ALA A 34 -4.26 13.10 -1.02
N SER A 35 -4.90 13.06 0.15
CA SER A 35 -5.47 11.85 0.72
C SER A 35 -6.70 11.37 -0.03
N GLU A 36 -7.55 12.29 -0.49
CA GLU A 36 -8.70 11.97 -1.36
C GLU A 36 -8.24 11.40 -2.71
N GLN A 37 -7.15 11.92 -3.27
CA GLN A 37 -6.59 11.47 -4.55
C GLN A 37 -5.84 10.13 -4.49
N LYS A 38 -5.59 9.59 -3.28
CA LYS A 38 -4.81 8.36 -3.10
C LYS A 38 -5.40 7.19 -3.88
N GLU A 39 -6.71 7.02 -3.77
CA GLU A 39 -7.43 5.90 -4.36
C GLU A 39 -7.43 5.98 -5.90
N SER A 40 -7.54 7.18 -6.47
CA SER A 40 -7.47 7.39 -7.92
C SER A 40 -6.09 7.02 -8.47
N PHE A 41 -5.01 7.41 -7.79
CA PHE A 41 -3.66 6.97 -8.21
C PHE A 41 -3.44 5.48 -8.01
N ARG A 42 -4.01 4.88 -6.96
CA ARG A 42 -3.95 3.44 -6.77
C ARG A 42 -4.59 2.72 -7.95
N ASP A 43 -5.79 3.12 -8.37
CA ASP A 43 -6.50 2.48 -9.48
C ASP A 43 -5.69 2.58 -10.77
N LEU A 44 -5.14 3.76 -11.08
CA LEU A 44 -4.25 3.95 -12.23
C LEU A 44 -3.04 3.01 -12.20
N ILE A 45 -2.43 2.82 -11.02
CA ILE A 45 -1.31 1.89 -10.85
C ILE A 45 -1.79 0.45 -11.04
N TYR A 46 -2.93 0.09 -10.46
CA TYR A 46 -3.49 -1.25 -10.51
C TYR A 46 -3.83 -1.65 -11.96
N GLU A 47 -4.60 -0.82 -12.66
CA GLU A 47 -5.03 -1.03 -14.05
C GLU A 47 -3.80 -1.15 -14.97
N LYS A 48 -2.80 -0.30 -14.78
CA LYS A 48 -1.55 -0.36 -15.57
C LYS A 48 -0.77 -1.66 -15.34
N LEU A 49 -0.71 -2.13 -14.10
CA LEU A 49 -0.06 -3.40 -13.78
C LEU A 49 -0.87 -4.57 -14.35
N GLU A 50 -2.19 -4.54 -14.24
CA GLU A 50 -3.07 -5.59 -14.74
C GLU A 50 -2.93 -5.74 -16.25
N SER A 51 -3.02 -4.63 -16.99
CA SER A 51 -2.88 -4.61 -18.45
C SER A 51 -1.49 -5.06 -18.92
N SER A 52 -0.44 -4.77 -18.15
CA SER A 52 0.94 -5.14 -18.51
C SER A 52 1.24 -6.64 -18.34
N PHE A 53 0.47 -7.34 -17.49
CA PHE A 53 0.80 -8.68 -17.02
C PHE A 53 -0.32 -9.73 -17.20
N GLN A 54 -1.37 -9.45 -17.98
CA GLN A 54 -2.57 -10.29 -18.12
C GLN A 54 -2.28 -11.80 -18.33
N GLU A 55 -1.25 -12.15 -19.10
CA GLU A 55 -0.82 -13.54 -19.34
C GLU A 55 0.63 -13.81 -18.93
N PHE A 56 1.15 -13.02 -17.99
CA PHE A 56 2.55 -13.11 -17.62
C PHE A 56 2.82 -14.24 -16.64
N ARG A 57 3.82 -15.06 -16.97
CA ARG A 57 4.43 -16.01 -16.04
C ARG A 57 5.89 -15.67 -15.84
N LEU A 58 6.30 -15.55 -14.58
CA LEU A 58 7.68 -15.35 -14.22
C LEU A 58 8.51 -16.61 -14.61
N PRO A 59 9.61 -16.48 -15.37
CA PRO A 59 10.41 -17.63 -15.81
C PRO A 59 11.08 -18.33 -14.63
N ASP A 60 10.95 -19.65 -14.47
CA ASP A 60 11.43 -20.39 -13.29
C ASP A 60 12.91 -20.13 -12.96
N SER A 61 13.23 -19.96 -11.68
CA SER A 61 14.61 -19.83 -11.20
C SER A 61 15.25 -21.22 -11.08
N ASN A 62 15.45 -21.93 -12.18
CA ASN A 62 16.17 -23.20 -12.15
C ASN A 62 17.64 -22.96 -11.75
N GLY A 63 17.97 -23.31 -10.49
CA GLY A 63 19.30 -23.14 -9.91
C GLY A 63 19.40 -23.62 -8.46
N LYS A 64 18.79 -24.77 -8.11
CA LYS A 64 19.09 -25.47 -6.86
C LYS A 64 20.35 -26.32 -7.07
N GLY A 65 21.53 -25.73 -6.82
CA GLY A 65 22.81 -26.45 -6.86
C GLY A 65 23.93 -25.66 -6.21
N ALA A 66 24.88 -26.35 -5.55
CA ALA A 66 26.04 -25.76 -4.91
C ALA A 66 26.90 -24.97 -5.91
N VAL A 67 27.46 -23.83 -5.46
CA VAL A 67 28.14 -22.82 -6.29
C VAL A 67 29.41 -23.41 -6.93
N SER A 68 29.26 -23.85 -8.18
CA SER A 68 30.35 -24.11 -9.14
C SER A 68 30.34 -23.01 -10.21
N GLU A 69 31.44 -22.81 -10.95
CA GLU A 69 31.57 -21.87 -12.08
C GLU A 69 30.38 -21.98 -13.07
N LYS A 70 29.79 -23.18 -13.22
CA LYS A 70 28.57 -23.44 -14.02
C LYS A 70 27.33 -22.67 -13.52
N ASN A 71 27.21 -22.38 -12.22
CA ASN A 71 26.06 -21.66 -11.65
C ASN A 71 26.12 -20.14 -11.89
N ARG A 72 27.32 -19.54 -12.04
CA ARG A 72 27.44 -18.12 -12.41
C ARG A 72 26.94 -17.86 -13.83
N ILE A 73 27.19 -18.80 -14.73
CA ILE A 73 26.68 -18.74 -16.11
C ILE A 73 25.16 -18.87 -16.12
N GLN A 74 24.60 -19.77 -15.29
CA GLN A 74 23.15 -19.93 -15.14
C GLN A 74 22.47 -18.70 -14.53
N SER A 75 23.04 -18.08 -13.49
CA SER A 75 22.45 -16.87 -12.88
C SER A 75 22.47 -15.66 -13.83
N ARG A 76 23.56 -15.47 -14.59
CA ARG A 76 23.64 -14.44 -15.65
C ARG A 76 22.63 -14.70 -16.77
N ARG A 77 22.38 -15.97 -17.12
CA ARG A 77 21.36 -16.36 -18.10
C ARG A 77 19.95 -16.07 -17.56
N ALA A 78 19.68 -16.42 -16.31
CA ALA A 78 18.40 -16.15 -15.64
C ALA A 78 18.12 -14.64 -15.55
N GLU A 79 19.12 -13.83 -15.18
CA GLU A 79 19.01 -12.37 -15.17
C GLU A 79 18.71 -11.80 -16.55
N LYS A 80 19.40 -12.26 -17.61
CA LYS A 80 19.11 -11.83 -18.99
C LYS A 80 17.69 -12.20 -19.42
N VAL A 81 17.22 -13.39 -19.07
CA VAL A 81 15.85 -13.85 -19.37
C VAL A 81 14.83 -13.00 -18.63
N LEU A 82 15.04 -12.74 -17.33
CA LEU A 82 14.16 -11.88 -16.53
C LEU A 82 14.12 -10.47 -17.12
N LYS A 83 15.28 -9.87 -17.40
CA LYS A 83 15.37 -8.54 -17.99
C LYS A 83 14.64 -8.43 -19.34
N LYS A 84 14.69 -9.48 -20.16
CA LYS A 84 13.90 -9.56 -21.41
C LYS A 84 12.40 -9.64 -21.14
N ALA A 85 11.98 -10.45 -20.17
CA ALA A 85 10.57 -10.62 -19.80
C ALA A 85 9.93 -9.33 -19.26
N PHE A 86 10.72 -8.47 -18.61
CA PHE A 86 10.30 -7.16 -18.09
C PHE A 86 10.54 -5.99 -19.05
N LYS A 87 11.05 -6.22 -20.26
CA LYS A 87 11.31 -5.12 -21.20
C LYS A 87 9.99 -4.41 -21.55
N GLY A 88 9.89 -3.13 -21.20
CA GLY A 88 8.68 -2.31 -21.43
C GLY A 88 7.55 -2.56 -20.40
N LYS A 89 7.81 -3.32 -19.33
CA LYS A 89 6.83 -3.58 -18.27
C LYS A 89 7.29 -3.02 -16.93
N SER A 90 6.34 -2.62 -16.09
CA SER A 90 6.62 -2.04 -14.80
C SER A 90 6.86 -3.12 -13.74
N GLN A 91 8.05 -3.19 -13.16
CA GLN A 91 8.35 -4.13 -12.07
C GLN A 91 7.88 -3.55 -10.73
N VAL A 92 7.26 -4.37 -9.88
CA VAL A 92 6.78 -3.96 -8.56
C VAL A 92 7.70 -4.50 -7.47
N ASN A 93 8.20 -3.59 -6.63
CA ASN A 93 8.94 -3.93 -5.43
C ASN A 93 8.16 -3.48 -4.21
N ALA A 94 8.13 -4.30 -3.16
CA ALA A 94 7.51 -3.94 -1.90
C ALA A 94 8.42 -4.23 -0.71
N ASP A 95 8.46 -3.29 0.23
CA ASP A 95 9.23 -3.40 1.46
C ASP A 95 8.64 -2.50 2.56
N THR A 96 9.28 -2.43 3.71
CA THR A 96 8.86 -1.60 4.85
C THR A 96 10.02 -0.80 5.41
N LEU A 97 9.72 0.41 5.83
CA LEU A 97 10.67 1.40 6.31
C LEU A 97 10.26 1.89 7.69
N VAL A 98 11.20 1.90 8.64
CA VAL A 98 11.03 2.67 9.87
C VAL A 98 11.43 4.12 9.60
N LEU A 99 10.47 5.03 9.66
CA LEU A 99 10.65 6.45 9.37
C LEU A 99 11.05 7.23 10.62
N PHE A 100 10.24 7.10 11.68
CA PHE A 100 10.57 7.55 13.03
C PHE A 100 10.66 6.32 13.93
N SER A 101 11.65 6.29 14.82
CA SER A 101 11.87 5.18 15.74
C SER A 101 11.90 5.66 17.20
N ALA A 102 11.51 4.78 18.10
CA ALA A 102 11.79 4.90 19.52
C ALA A 102 13.31 4.86 19.74
N SER A 103 13.89 5.97 20.19
CA SER A 103 15.32 6.09 20.43
C SER A 103 15.84 5.10 21.48
N GLN A 104 17.07 4.62 21.30
CA GLN A 104 17.80 3.83 22.31
C GLN A 104 18.27 4.69 23.50
N ARG A 105 18.41 6.02 23.33
CA ARG A 105 18.95 6.92 24.36
C ARG A 105 17.99 7.17 25.52
N ALA A 106 16.69 6.90 25.35
CA ALA A 106 15.76 6.89 26.46
C ALA A 106 15.88 5.55 27.19
N ASN A 107 16.22 5.57 28.48
CA ASN A 107 16.29 4.42 29.39
C ASN A 107 15.19 3.38 29.10
N LYS A 108 15.54 2.27 28.44
CA LYS A 108 14.59 1.18 28.11
C LYS A 108 13.46 1.60 27.14
N GLY A 109 13.73 2.58 26.27
CA GLY A 109 12.77 3.29 25.41
C GLY A 109 11.97 2.47 24.40
N ARG A 110 12.43 1.28 24.01
CA ARG A 110 11.90 0.50 22.88
C ARG A 110 11.33 -0.85 23.32
N ARG A 111 10.25 -1.32 22.68
CA ARG A 111 9.56 -2.60 23.01
C ARG A 111 10.47 -3.83 23.11
N ARG A 112 11.51 -3.91 22.28
CA ARG A 112 12.54 -4.95 22.39
C ARG A 112 13.92 -4.31 22.16
N HIS A 113 14.81 -4.47 23.13
CA HIS A 113 16.20 -3.98 23.06
C HIS A 113 17.14 -4.95 22.32
N LYS A 114 16.90 -6.27 22.49
CA LYS A 114 17.82 -7.34 22.02
C LYS A 114 17.38 -8.06 20.73
N HIS A 115 16.13 -7.86 20.27
CA HIS A 115 15.61 -8.48 19.04
C HIS A 115 15.14 -7.39 18.04
N GLY A 116 15.96 -7.18 17.01
CA GLY A 116 15.83 -6.11 16.01
C GLY A 116 14.76 -6.38 14.96
N GLY A 117 13.50 -6.12 15.29
CA GLY A 117 12.39 -6.10 14.33
C GLY A 117 11.90 -4.67 14.09
N CYS A 118 11.61 -4.31 12.83
CA CYS A 118 11.11 -2.97 12.48
C CYS A 118 9.88 -2.56 13.29
N THR A 119 8.91 -3.47 13.50
CA THR A 119 7.74 -3.23 14.36
C THR A 119 8.15 -2.83 15.78
N ALA A 120 9.11 -3.54 16.38
CA ALA A 120 9.54 -3.18 17.73
C ALA A 120 10.20 -1.79 17.77
N SER A 121 10.71 -1.25 16.65
CA SER A 121 11.33 0.08 16.58
C SER A 121 10.35 1.22 16.75
N ILE A 122 9.06 0.99 16.50
CA ILE A 122 8.07 2.07 16.49
C ILE A 122 7.24 2.12 17.78
N TYR A 123 7.38 1.14 18.66
CA TYR A 123 6.70 1.11 19.96
C TYR A 123 7.67 1.30 21.11
N MET A 124 7.18 2.00 22.13
CA MET A 124 7.85 2.08 23.42
C MET A 124 7.85 0.74 24.14
N SER A 125 8.72 0.58 25.15
CA SER A 125 8.64 -0.58 26.04
C SER A 125 7.34 -0.59 26.83
N ALA A 126 6.90 -1.78 27.24
CA ALA A 126 5.71 -1.93 28.09
C ALA A 126 5.86 -1.13 29.40
N LYS A 127 7.09 -1.02 29.92
CA LYS A 127 7.41 -0.20 31.12
C LYS A 127 7.17 1.30 30.92
N LEU A 128 7.15 1.75 29.67
CA LEU A 128 6.90 3.15 29.28
C LEU A 128 5.52 3.29 28.59
N GLY A 129 4.59 2.38 28.89
CA GLY A 129 3.22 2.41 28.39
C GLY A 129 3.01 1.79 27.00
N GLY A 130 4.05 1.25 26.35
CA GLY A 130 3.91 0.46 25.12
C GLY A 130 3.37 1.22 23.90
N LYS A 131 3.23 2.55 23.98
CA LYS A 131 2.62 3.39 22.94
C LYS A 131 3.45 3.42 21.65
N GLN A 132 2.77 3.52 20.52
CA GLN A 132 3.41 3.80 19.23
C GLN A 132 3.91 5.24 19.21
N ILE A 133 5.22 5.42 19.06
CA ILE A 133 5.87 6.73 18.92
C ILE A 133 6.62 6.85 17.59
N GLY A 134 6.86 5.73 16.91
CA GLY A 134 7.46 5.70 15.59
C GLY A 134 6.42 5.45 14.50
N THR A 135 6.87 5.63 13.26
CA THR A 135 6.06 5.35 12.08
C THR A 135 6.76 4.26 11.27
N LEU A 136 6.04 3.17 11.02
CA LEU A 136 6.45 2.12 10.09
C LEU A 136 5.65 2.35 8.80
N VAL A 137 6.37 2.42 7.68
CA VAL A 137 5.80 2.71 6.37
C VAL A 137 5.94 1.47 5.52
N HIS A 138 4.84 0.95 5.00
CA HIS A 138 4.86 -0.02 3.92
C HIS A 138 4.97 0.73 2.60
N THR A 139 5.88 0.27 1.75
CA THR A 139 6.21 0.91 0.48
C THR A 139 5.95 -0.08 -0.64
N ILE A 140 5.13 0.32 -1.60
CA ILE A 140 5.00 -0.35 -2.90
C ILE A 140 5.52 0.63 -3.96
N ALA A 141 6.59 0.25 -4.65
CA ALA A 141 7.25 1.07 -5.64
C ALA A 141 7.33 0.34 -6.98
N THR A 142 7.01 1.06 -8.06
CA THR A 142 7.14 0.55 -9.42
C THR A 142 8.44 1.04 -10.07
N SER A 143 8.93 0.33 -11.08
CA SER A 143 10.14 0.74 -11.83
C SER A 143 9.98 2.05 -12.59
N GLU A 144 8.75 2.43 -12.92
CA GLU A 144 8.41 3.67 -13.62
C GLU A 144 8.25 4.87 -12.67
N GLY A 145 8.44 4.67 -11.36
CA GLY A 145 8.49 5.74 -10.38
C GLY A 145 7.19 6.01 -9.62
N ALA A 146 6.10 5.30 -9.93
CA ALA A 146 4.88 5.32 -9.12
C ALA A 146 5.14 4.70 -7.73
N LEU A 147 4.49 5.26 -6.72
CA LEU A 147 4.73 4.96 -5.31
C LEU A 147 3.42 4.97 -4.52
N ILE A 148 3.20 3.92 -3.73
CA ILE A 148 2.14 3.86 -2.72
C ILE A 148 2.81 3.67 -1.36
N LEU A 149 2.42 4.50 -0.39
CA LEU A 149 2.92 4.44 0.99
C LEU A 149 1.75 4.31 1.97
N ASP A 150 1.88 3.38 2.89
CA ASP A 150 0.92 3.13 3.95
C ASP A 150 1.61 3.14 5.31
N SER A 151 1.09 3.92 6.25
CA SER A 151 1.48 3.84 7.64
C SER A 151 0.82 2.61 8.26
N VAL A 152 1.65 1.68 8.75
CA VAL A 152 1.19 0.39 9.24
C VAL A 152 1.67 0.16 10.68
N PRO A 153 0.88 -0.54 11.52
CA PRO A 153 1.27 -0.86 12.89
C PRO A 153 2.32 -1.97 12.96
N ASP A 154 2.34 -2.91 12.01
CA ASP A 154 3.31 -4.01 11.97
C ASP A 154 3.52 -4.60 10.57
N GLN A 155 4.44 -5.57 10.45
CA GLN A 155 4.78 -6.26 9.20
C GLN A 155 4.04 -7.60 9.02
N LYS A 156 2.97 -7.86 9.80
CA LYS A 156 2.29 -9.16 9.76
C LYS A 156 1.44 -9.31 8.52
N MET A 157 1.18 -10.57 8.15
CA MET A 157 0.29 -10.92 7.03
C MET A 157 -1.10 -10.28 7.15
N ASN A 158 -1.70 -10.26 8.35
CA ASN A 158 -3.04 -9.68 8.54
C ASN A 158 -3.08 -8.17 8.29
N THR A 159 -1.94 -7.49 8.46
CA THR A 159 -1.80 -6.05 8.22
C THR A 159 -1.45 -5.76 6.77
N LEU A 160 -0.44 -6.45 6.23
CA LEU A 160 0.09 -6.15 4.90
C LEU A 160 -0.64 -6.88 3.77
N GLY A 161 -1.14 -8.08 4.01
CA GLY A 161 -1.84 -8.89 3.02
C GLY A 161 -3.01 -8.16 2.34
N PRO A 162 -3.92 -7.51 3.09
CA PRO A 162 -4.97 -6.69 2.50
C PRO A 162 -4.44 -5.56 1.63
N LEU A 163 -3.37 -4.88 2.05
CA LEU A 163 -2.75 -3.79 1.29
C LEU A 163 -2.16 -4.28 -0.03
N PHE A 164 -1.50 -5.45 -0.05
CA PHE A 164 -1.03 -6.06 -1.29
C PHE A 164 -2.20 -6.32 -2.25
N LEU A 165 -3.24 -7.00 -1.77
CA LEU A 165 -4.40 -7.36 -2.59
C LEU A 165 -5.14 -6.14 -3.14
N GLN A 166 -5.21 -5.07 -2.35
CA GLN A 166 -5.86 -3.82 -2.73
C GLN A 166 -5.03 -3.05 -3.77
N ASN A 167 -3.70 -3.07 -3.65
CA ASN A 167 -2.83 -2.19 -4.44
C ASN A 167 -2.18 -2.87 -5.66
N ILE A 168 -2.09 -4.21 -5.69
CA ILE A 168 -1.37 -4.95 -6.72
C ILE A 168 -2.21 -6.15 -7.23
N PRO A 169 -2.45 -6.26 -8.55
CA PRO A 169 -3.16 -7.40 -9.12
C PRO A 169 -2.37 -8.70 -8.95
N LYS A 170 -3.06 -9.82 -8.67
CA LYS A 170 -2.43 -11.13 -8.37
C LYS A 170 -1.52 -11.67 -9.47
N ILE A 171 -1.77 -11.24 -10.71
CA ILE A 171 -0.99 -11.61 -11.90
C ILE A 171 0.34 -10.85 -11.99
N ALA A 172 0.44 -9.66 -11.39
CA ALA A 172 1.64 -8.86 -11.47
C ALA A 172 2.78 -9.49 -10.66
N PRO A 173 4.02 -9.44 -11.17
CA PRO A 173 5.18 -9.87 -10.43
C PRO A 173 5.52 -8.88 -9.32
N VAL A 174 5.74 -9.42 -8.11
CA VAL A 174 6.05 -8.64 -6.91
C VAL A 174 7.35 -9.16 -6.31
N PHE A 175 8.31 -8.27 -6.10
CA PHE A 175 9.57 -8.62 -5.46
C PHE A 175 9.70 -7.97 -4.08
N THR A 176 10.07 -8.77 -3.08
CA THR A 176 10.15 -8.33 -1.68
C THR A 176 11.44 -8.78 -1.00
N ASP A 177 11.72 -8.28 0.20
CA ASP A 177 12.72 -8.88 1.08
C ASP A 177 12.22 -10.24 1.60
N SER A 178 13.11 -11.01 2.19
CA SER A 178 12.88 -12.31 2.83
C SER A 178 11.83 -12.34 3.96
N ALA A 179 11.26 -11.20 4.36
CA ALA A 179 10.26 -11.08 5.42
C ALA A 179 8.80 -11.43 5.01
N TYR A 180 8.54 -11.71 3.73
CA TYR A 180 7.19 -11.89 3.17
C TYR A 180 6.91 -13.32 2.62
N PRO A 181 7.21 -14.41 3.35
CA PRO A 181 7.12 -15.77 2.80
C PRO A 181 5.68 -16.17 2.41
N TRP A 182 4.69 -15.65 3.13
CA TRP A 182 3.27 -15.90 2.92
C TRP A 182 2.74 -15.35 1.59
N LEU A 183 3.42 -14.36 0.99
CA LEU A 183 2.96 -13.73 -0.25
C LEU A 183 3.08 -14.68 -1.45
N SER A 184 3.98 -15.67 -1.39
CA SER A 184 4.17 -16.68 -2.44
C SER A 184 2.96 -17.59 -2.64
N SER A 185 2.12 -17.77 -1.61
CA SER A 185 0.88 -18.54 -1.72
C SER A 185 -0.25 -17.74 -2.38
N VAL A 186 -0.12 -16.42 -2.44
CA VAL A 186 -1.14 -15.49 -2.96
C VAL A 186 -0.79 -15.01 -4.36
N TYR A 187 0.49 -14.68 -4.59
CA TYR A 187 1.02 -14.16 -5.85
C TYR A 187 1.93 -15.22 -6.49
N ARG A 188 1.44 -15.81 -7.57
CA ARG A 188 2.18 -16.81 -8.35
C ARG A 188 3.54 -16.30 -8.85
N ASN A 189 3.62 -15.01 -9.16
CA ASN A 189 4.82 -14.35 -9.69
C ASN A 189 5.65 -13.64 -8.59
N HIS A 190 5.46 -14.00 -7.32
CA HIS A 190 6.23 -13.43 -6.21
C HIS A 190 7.65 -13.99 -6.12
N ARG A 191 8.63 -13.12 -5.84
CA ARG A 191 10.00 -13.54 -5.47
C ARG A 191 10.56 -12.72 -4.33
N MET A 192 11.47 -13.35 -3.60
CA MET A 192 12.11 -12.75 -2.43
C MET A 192 13.62 -12.69 -2.63
N VAL A 193 14.21 -11.60 -2.13
CA VAL A 193 15.65 -11.44 -2.01
C VAL A 193 16.00 -11.46 -0.54
N ASN A 194 17.05 -12.19 -0.15
CA ASN A 194 17.54 -12.18 1.23
C ASN A 194 18.80 -11.33 1.31
N HIS A 195 18.67 -10.09 1.79
CA HIS A 195 19.80 -9.16 1.94
C HIS A 195 20.78 -9.55 3.06
N SER A 196 20.35 -10.43 3.96
CA SER A 196 21.17 -10.96 5.05
C SER A 196 21.94 -12.22 4.65
N ALA A 197 21.76 -12.73 3.43
CA ALA A 197 22.44 -13.94 2.96
C ALA A 197 23.96 -13.72 2.92
N LYS A 198 24.69 -14.53 3.70
CA LYS A 198 26.16 -14.56 3.69
C LYS A 198 26.67 -15.32 2.46
N SER A 199 27.91 -15.03 2.07
CA SER A 199 28.58 -15.85 1.05
C SER A 199 28.65 -17.30 1.51
N LYS A 200 28.47 -18.23 0.55
CA LYS A 200 28.69 -19.67 0.78
C LYS A 200 30.18 -20.02 0.79
N ASP A 201 31.03 -19.18 0.20
CA ASP A 201 32.48 -19.35 0.21
C ASP A 201 33.03 -18.91 1.57
N SER A 202 33.75 -19.82 2.24
CA SER A 202 34.33 -19.62 3.57
C SER A 202 35.31 -18.44 3.60
N ARG A 203 36.02 -18.17 2.50
CA ARG A 203 36.96 -17.03 2.37
C ARG A 203 36.24 -15.69 2.47
N TYR A 204 34.97 -15.66 2.07
CA TYR A 204 34.16 -14.45 2.02
C TYR A 204 33.00 -14.49 3.02
N ARG A 205 33.14 -15.20 4.15
CA ARG A 205 32.06 -15.38 5.15
C ARG A 205 31.46 -14.08 5.69
N TRP A 206 32.22 -12.98 5.66
CA TRP A 206 31.76 -11.64 6.05
C TRP A 206 31.17 -10.82 4.90
N ALA A 207 31.42 -11.22 3.66
CA ALA A 207 30.72 -10.69 2.51
C ALA A 207 29.26 -11.15 2.56
N ARG A 208 28.34 -10.21 2.31
CA ARG A 208 26.93 -10.58 2.09
C ARG A 208 26.68 -10.52 0.59
N ASN A 209 25.85 -11.41 0.07
CA ASN A 209 25.43 -11.39 -1.34
C ASN A 209 24.24 -10.42 -1.45
N ARG A 210 24.52 -9.11 -1.61
CA ARG A 210 23.66 -8.03 -1.07
C ARG A 210 22.55 -7.48 -1.95
N TRP A 211 22.57 -7.66 -3.28
CA TRP A 211 21.85 -6.71 -4.15
C TRP A 211 20.83 -7.31 -5.11
N ASN A 212 21.10 -8.50 -5.63
CA ASN A 212 20.31 -9.11 -6.68
C ASN A 212 20.55 -10.63 -6.64
N LYS A 213 19.49 -11.43 -6.84
CA LYS A 213 19.59 -12.86 -7.10
C LYS A 213 18.78 -13.20 -8.37
N ASP A 214 19.45 -13.72 -9.39
CA ASP A 214 18.82 -14.16 -10.65
C ASP A 214 18.00 -13.06 -11.36
N GLY A 215 18.42 -11.80 -11.23
CA GLY A 215 17.72 -10.62 -11.73
C GLY A 215 16.69 -10.03 -10.75
N VAL A 216 16.37 -10.71 -9.65
CA VAL A 216 15.41 -10.25 -8.65
C VAL A 216 16.10 -9.31 -7.68
N HIS A 217 15.53 -8.12 -7.49
CA HIS A 217 16.02 -7.10 -6.56
C HIS A 217 14.86 -6.24 -6.05
N ILE A 218 15.04 -5.58 -4.90
CA ILE A 218 14.06 -4.65 -4.32
C ILE A 218 14.47 -3.16 -4.40
N GLN A 219 15.48 -2.85 -5.22
CA GLN A 219 16.09 -1.50 -5.34
C GLN A 219 15.10 -0.34 -5.52
N TYR A 220 13.97 -0.52 -6.23
CA TYR A 220 12.97 0.55 -6.36
C TYR A 220 12.36 0.94 -5.00
N ALA A 221 12.07 -0.02 -4.11
CA ALA A 221 11.58 0.28 -2.76
C ALA A 221 12.70 0.88 -1.88
N GLU A 222 13.88 0.24 -1.85
CA GLU A 222 15.03 0.69 -1.04
C GLU A 222 15.53 2.09 -1.43
N GLY A 223 15.60 2.38 -2.74
CA GLY A 223 15.99 3.67 -3.27
C GLY A 223 15.02 4.77 -2.82
N ASN A 224 13.72 4.45 -2.81
CA ASN A 224 12.70 5.35 -2.28
C ASN A 224 12.84 5.58 -0.77
N HIS A 225 13.21 4.57 0.01
CA HIS A 225 13.35 4.70 1.46
C HIS A 225 14.34 5.78 1.88
N ARG A 226 15.50 5.89 1.20
CA ARG A 226 16.48 6.94 1.48
C ARG A 226 15.92 8.33 1.22
N VAL A 227 15.24 8.49 0.08
CA VAL A 227 14.64 9.76 -0.34
C VAL A 227 13.51 10.16 0.62
N ILE A 228 12.65 9.22 0.99
CA ILE A 228 11.55 9.46 1.94
C ILE A 228 12.11 9.93 3.28
N LYS A 229 13.13 9.25 3.82
CA LYS A 229 13.79 9.67 5.06
C LYS A 229 14.35 11.09 4.99
N GLN A 230 15.02 11.42 3.89
CA GLN A 230 15.54 12.77 3.68
C GLN A 230 14.42 13.79 3.60
N ALA A 231 13.37 13.52 2.84
CA ALA A 231 12.23 14.41 2.69
C ALA A 231 11.50 14.64 4.03
N PHE A 232 11.22 13.57 4.77
CA PHE A 232 10.54 13.66 6.07
C PHE A 232 11.40 14.28 7.18
N SER A 233 12.73 14.32 7.02
CA SER A 233 13.58 15.08 7.94
C SER A 233 13.26 16.58 7.92
N GLU A 234 12.78 17.12 6.79
CA GLU A 234 12.40 18.54 6.67
C GLU A 234 11.07 18.85 7.39
N TYR A 235 10.18 17.86 7.53
CA TYR A 235 8.97 18.01 8.35
C TYR A 235 9.27 17.97 9.86
N GLY A 236 10.39 17.36 10.27
CA GLY A 236 10.64 17.02 11.66
C GLY A 236 9.77 15.84 12.13
N TYR A 237 9.71 15.63 13.45
CA TYR A 237 8.93 14.54 14.03
C TYR A 237 7.43 14.71 13.74
N ILE A 238 6.83 13.66 13.17
CA ILE A 238 5.38 13.58 12.94
C ILE A 238 4.81 12.52 13.88
N ARG A 239 3.73 12.91 14.54
CA ARG A 239 2.93 12.01 15.37
C ARG A 239 2.38 10.85 14.52
N PRO A 240 2.56 9.58 14.93
CA PRO A 240 2.15 8.42 14.14
C PRO A 240 0.68 8.46 13.69
N GLU A 241 -0.19 9.05 14.52
CA GLU A 241 -1.62 9.19 14.24
C GLU A 241 -1.92 10.01 12.97
N TYR A 242 -1.03 10.95 12.60
CA TYR A 242 -1.19 11.79 11.41
C TYR A 242 -0.24 11.40 10.26
N SER A 243 0.59 10.38 10.46
CA SER A 243 1.64 10.00 9.51
C SER A 243 1.10 9.70 8.10
N GLN A 244 -0.09 9.06 8.00
CA GLN A 244 -0.71 8.76 6.71
C GLN A 244 -0.98 10.01 5.86
N LEU A 245 -1.37 11.13 6.47
CA LEU A 245 -1.63 12.39 5.74
C LEU A 245 -0.36 12.92 5.06
N TYR A 246 0.78 12.83 5.74
CA TYR A 246 2.07 13.25 5.19
C TYR A 246 2.59 12.27 4.13
N LEU A 247 2.35 10.96 4.31
CA LEU A 247 2.67 9.94 3.31
C LEU A 247 1.84 10.12 2.04
N ASN A 248 0.54 10.38 2.18
CA ASN A 248 -0.37 10.61 1.06
C ASN A 248 0.05 11.83 0.25
N GLU A 249 0.37 12.94 0.91
CA GLU A 249 0.91 14.12 0.25
C GLU A 249 2.19 13.82 -0.54
N TYR A 250 3.14 13.13 0.09
CA TYR A 250 4.39 12.78 -0.58
C TYR A 250 4.16 11.88 -1.81
N CYS A 251 3.27 10.88 -1.68
CA CYS A 251 2.88 10.02 -2.78
C CYS A 251 2.16 10.80 -3.88
N PHE A 252 1.26 11.71 -3.52
CA PHE A 252 0.52 12.54 -4.46
C PHE A 252 1.46 13.26 -5.40
N PHE A 253 2.43 14.04 -4.90
CA PHE A 253 3.36 14.76 -5.76
C PHE A 253 4.24 13.84 -6.60
N LYS A 254 4.55 12.65 -6.10
CA LYS A 254 5.36 11.68 -6.83
C LYS A 254 4.59 10.99 -7.96
N ASN A 255 3.37 10.57 -7.69
CA ASN A 255 2.50 9.94 -8.68
C ASN A 255 1.99 10.95 -9.70
N PHE A 256 1.72 12.19 -9.27
CA PHE A 256 1.40 13.29 -10.16
C PHE A 256 2.52 13.50 -11.19
N LYS A 257 3.79 13.37 -10.79
CA LYS A 257 4.93 13.42 -11.70
C LYS A 257 5.03 12.20 -12.62
N ALA A 258 4.61 11.02 -12.16
CA ALA A 258 4.71 9.77 -12.92
C ALA A 258 3.58 9.61 -13.96
N PHE A 259 2.37 10.07 -13.66
CA PHE A 259 1.19 9.90 -14.50
C PHE A 259 0.72 11.19 -15.17
N GLY A 260 1.02 12.36 -14.59
CA GLY A 260 0.49 13.64 -15.05
C GLY A 260 -0.90 13.96 -14.50
N MET A 261 -1.36 15.17 -14.79
CA MET A 261 -2.66 15.68 -14.34
C MET A 261 -3.83 15.08 -15.12
N GLU A 262 -3.68 14.91 -16.44
CA GLU A 262 -4.73 14.42 -17.34
C GLU A 262 -5.27 13.06 -16.89
N LYS A 263 -4.36 12.09 -16.70
CA LYS A 263 -4.71 10.74 -16.21
C LYS A 263 -5.44 10.76 -14.86
N LEU A 264 -5.05 11.66 -13.96
CA LEU A 264 -5.71 11.79 -12.66
C LEU A 264 -7.14 12.33 -12.81
N VAL A 265 -7.34 13.34 -13.67
CA VAL A 265 -8.66 13.93 -13.93
C VAL A 265 -9.59 12.92 -14.59
N ASP A 266 -9.10 12.16 -15.57
CA ASP A 266 -9.84 11.09 -16.22
C ASP A 266 -10.31 10.05 -15.19
N GLN A 267 -9.37 9.56 -14.34
CA GLN A 267 -9.70 8.57 -13.32
C GLN A 267 -10.72 9.10 -12.30
N ASN A 268 -10.60 10.36 -11.90
CA ASN A 268 -11.57 10.99 -11.01
C ASN A 268 -12.95 11.09 -11.65
N SER A 269 -13.02 11.36 -12.96
CA SER A 269 -14.28 11.41 -13.70
C SER A 269 -14.96 10.04 -13.70
N VAL A 270 -14.21 8.98 -14.01
CA VAL A 270 -14.69 7.59 -13.94
C VAL A 270 -15.18 7.24 -12.52
N ARG A 271 -14.42 7.58 -11.48
CA ARG A 271 -14.82 7.33 -10.08
C ARG A 271 -16.07 8.10 -9.68
N ASN A 272 -16.22 9.35 -10.12
CA ASN A 272 -17.39 10.16 -9.85
C ASN A 272 -18.65 9.61 -10.55
N GLU A 273 -18.52 9.16 -11.80
CA GLU A 273 -19.60 8.48 -12.52
C GLU A 273 -19.99 7.15 -11.86
N GLY A 274 -19.01 6.35 -11.46
CA GLY A 274 -19.21 5.11 -10.71
C GLY A 274 -19.93 5.36 -9.39
N SER A 275 -19.55 6.41 -8.65
CA SER A 275 -20.20 6.82 -7.40
C SER A 275 -21.66 7.25 -7.62
N LYS A 276 -21.95 8.00 -8.68
CA LYS A 276 -23.32 8.39 -9.07
C LYS A 276 -24.17 7.16 -9.40
N LYS A 277 -23.64 6.23 -10.19
CA LYS A 277 -24.33 4.97 -10.54
C LYS A 277 -24.55 4.10 -9.29
N GLY A 278 -23.55 3.96 -8.44
CA GLY A 278 -23.67 3.22 -7.17
C GLY A 278 -24.69 3.83 -6.22
N SER A 279 -24.73 5.16 -6.10
CA SER A 279 -25.74 5.86 -5.31
C SER A 279 -27.15 5.63 -5.86
N ALA A 280 -27.33 5.69 -7.19
CA ALA A 280 -28.62 5.41 -7.82
C ALA A 280 -29.05 3.94 -7.62
N VAL A 281 -28.13 2.98 -7.69
CA VAL A 281 -28.42 1.56 -7.42
C VAL A 281 -28.82 1.34 -5.96
N VAL A 282 -28.13 1.98 -5.01
CA VAL A 282 -28.47 1.94 -3.58
C VAL A 282 -29.82 2.58 -3.30
N GLU A 283 -30.13 3.69 -3.97
CA GLU A 283 -31.42 4.37 -3.86
C GLU A 283 -32.56 3.50 -4.40
N VAL A 284 -32.39 2.90 -5.58
CA VAL A 284 -33.33 1.93 -6.16
C VAL A 284 -33.52 0.72 -5.25
N ALA A 285 -32.45 0.20 -4.63
CA ALA A 285 -32.54 -0.90 -3.68
C ALA A 285 -33.32 -0.54 -2.41
N LYS A 286 -33.12 0.68 -1.86
CA LYS A 286 -33.90 1.20 -0.73
C LYS A 286 -35.38 1.39 -1.08
N THR A 287 -35.69 1.93 -2.26
CA THR A 287 -37.08 2.08 -2.73
C THR A 287 -37.77 0.73 -2.91
N ARG A 288 -37.05 -0.28 -3.43
CA ARG A 288 -37.57 -1.65 -3.56
C ARG A 288 -37.81 -2.31 -2.20
N GLN A 289 -36.90 -2.15 -1.24
CA GLN A 289 -37.11 -2.63 0.13
C GLN A 289 -38.32 -1.96 0.80
N MET A 290 -38.48 -0.64 0.67
CA MET A 290 -39.65 0.07 1.19
C MET A 290 -40.96 -0.42 0.54
N LYS A 291 -40.98 -0.60 -0.79
CA LYS A 291 -42.17 -1.13 -1.48
C LYS A 291 -42.52 -2.54 -1.02
N ASN A 292 -41.53 -3.41 -0.81
CA ASN A 292 -41.77 -4.77 -0.31
C ASN A 292 -42.32 -4.75 1.12
N SER A 293 -41.78 -3.89 2.00
CA SER A 293 -42.29 -3.72 3.36
C SER A 293 -43.73 -3.17 3.41
N ILE A 294 -44.08 -2.26 2.49
CA ILE A 294 -45.46 -1.75 2.35
C ILE A 294 -46.41 -2.83 1.81
N TYR A 295 -45.96 -3.65 0.86
CA TYR A 295 -46.76 -4.77 0.36
C TYR A 295 -47.02 -5.82 1.45
N GLU A 296 -46.01 -6.15 2.26
CA GLU A 296 -46.16 -7.09 3.38
C GLU A 296 -47.11 -6.55 4.46
N SER A 297 -47.05 -5.25 4.76
CA SER A 297 -47.98 -4.64 5.72
C SER A 297 -49.42 -4.56 5.21
N LEU A 298 -49.62 -4.28 3.92
CA LEU A 298 -50.94 -4.32 3.26
C LEU A 298 -51.50 -5.75 3.18
N LEU A 299 -50.67 -6.75 2.90
CA LEU A 299 -51.06 -8.17 2.93
C LEU A 299 -51.46 -8.62 4.34
N PHE A 300 -50.77 -8.13 5.37
CA PHE A 300 -51.12 -8.38 6.77
C PHE A 300 -52.45 -7.71 7.16
N ALA A 301 -52.65 -6.44 6.76
CA ALA A 301 -53.89 -5.71 7.00
C ALA A 301 -55.10 -6.30 6.23
N GLY A 302 -54.88 -6.80 5.01
CA GLY A 302 -55.91 -7.46 4.21
C GLY A 302 -56.36 -8.80 4.79
N LYS A 303 -55.44 -9.56 5.42
CA LYS A 303 -55.78 -10.81 6.12
C LYS A 303 -56.52 -10.57 7.45
N ALA A 304 -56.27 -9.45 8.13
CA ALA A 304 -56.96 -9.10 9.38
C ALA A 304 -58.43 -8.70 9.18
N ASN A 305 -58.82 -8.25 7.97
CA ASN A 305 -60.17 -7.77 7.66
C ASN A 305 -61.09 -8.79 6.97
N PHE A 306 -60.70 -10.07 6.89
CA PHE A 306 -61.54 -11.13 6.33
C PHE A 306 -61.89 -12.21 7.38
N GLN A 307 -62.69 -11.82 8.38
CA GLN A 307 -63.56 -12.76 9.09
C GLN A 307 -65.01 -12.35 8.85
N SER A 308 -65.67 -13.01 7.89
CA SER A 308 -67.11 -12.90 7.71
C SER A 308 -67.81 -13.50 8.93
N ASN A 309 -68.28 -12.65 9.84
CA ASN A 309 -69.18 -13.02 10.92
C ASN A 309 -70.54 -13.44 10.36
N VAL A 310 -70.64 -14.69 9.88
CA VAL A 310 -71.92 -15.33 9.56
C VAL A 310 -72.59 -15.73 10.88
N ARG A 311 -73.46 -14.85 11.40
CA ARG A 311 -74.39 -15.18 12.49
C ARG A 311 -75.40 -16.22 11.97
N LYS A 312 -75.28 -17.47 12.42
CA LYS A 312 -76.37 -18.46 12.30
C LYS A 312 -77.51 -18.04 13.23
N VAL A 313 -78.65 -17.69 12.63
CA VAL A 313 -79.90 -17.41 13.35
C VAL A 313 -80.61 -18.74 13.62
N ASN A 314 -80.83 -19.06 14.89
CA ASN A 314 -81.68 -20.18 15.29
C ASN A 314 -83.16 -19.82 15.02
N LYS A 315 -83.90 -20.72 14.36
CA LYS A 315 -85.36 -20.73 14.38
C LYS A 315 -85.85 -21.87 15.27
N LYS A 316 -86.90 -21.54 16.01
CA LYS A 316 -87.62 -22.34 17.02
C LYS A 316 -88.03 -23.72 16.53
#